data_AF-A0A950H9A2-F1
#
_entry.id   AF-A0A950H9A2-F1
#
_cell.length_a   1.000
_cell.length_b   1.000
_cell.length_c   1.000
_cell.angle_alpha   90.00
_cell.angle_beta   90.00
_cell.angle_gamma   90.00
#
_symmetry.space_group_name_H-M   'P 1'
#
loop_
_entity.id
_entity.type
_entity.pdbx_description
1 polymer ?
#
loop_
_entity_poly.entity_id
_entity_poly.type
_entity_poly.pdbx_seq_one_letter_code
_entity_poly.pdbx_strand_id
1 'polypeptide(L)'
;MSFPGLPRPSTVPPALALVLSTTILVGAGARPVRHLRTSHNPDYIYALATANRFLYAWQSHDEESGVVLLTDAAKQSSSLNKVAAFFRSEPLASYEIGRGRRVKDGFYVFPLALYSSAGENDLRCRTRYFQLPVVKTGKQDWGIDTLP
;
A
#
# COMPACT_ATOMS: atom_id res chain seq x y z
N MET A 1 51.32 -32.98 59.23
CA MET A 1 51.50 -34.43 59.40
C MET A 1 50.14 -35.03 59.75
N SER A 2 49.81 -36.14 59.11
CA SER A 2 48.64 -37.03 59.21
C SER A 2 47.94 -37.10 60.58
N PHE A 3 46.65 -37.39 60.75
CA PHE A 3 45.84 -38.49 60.18
C PHE A 3 44.32 -38.19 60.28
N PRO A 4 43.47 -38.98 59.58
CA PRO A 4 42.06 -38.76 59.26
C PRO A 4 41.08 -39.48 60.21
N GLY A 5 39.78 -39.31 59.98
CA GLY A 5 38.73 -40.10 60.64
C GLY A 5 37.32 -39.87 60.07
N LEU A 6 36.94 -40.67 59.07
CA LEU A 6 35.56 -41.01 58.67
C LEU A 6 34.82 -41.76 59.82
N PRO A 7 33.54 -42.19 59.74
CA PRO A 7 32.36 -41.82 58.91
C PRO A 7 31.09 -41.60 59.82
N ARG A 8 29.87 -41.28 59.39
CA ARG A 8 28.80 -42.15 58.82
C ARG A 8 27.46 -41.39 58.79
N PRO A 9 26.45 -41.88 58.03
CA PRO A 9 25.29 -41.12 57.58
C PRO A 9 24.08 -41.23 58.51
N SER A 10 23.17 -40.24 58.44
CA SER A 10 21.81 -40.33 58.96
C SER A 10 20.79 -39.73 57.97
N THR A 11 20.22 -40.64 57.17
CA THR A 11 18.79 -40.83 56.87
C THR A 11 17.82 -39.62 56.90
N VAL A 12 17.35 -39.25 55.69
CA VAL A 12 15.96 -38.99 55.18
C VAL A 12 15.07 -37.84 55.73
N PRO A 13 14.06 -37.33 54.97
CA PRO A 13 13.87 -37.18 53.51
C PRO A 13 13.24 -35.79 53.16
N PRO A 14 12.34 -35.61 52.15
CA PRO A 14 12.51 -34.60 51.11
C PRO A 14 11.56 -33.39 51.29
N ALA A 15 11.95 -32.23 50.80
CA ALA A 15 10.98 -31.17 50.54
C ALA A 15 11.28 -30.54 49.18
N LEU A 16 10.50 -31.00 48.21
CA LEU A 16 10.27 -30.34 46.93
C LEU A 16 10.02 -28.85 47.16
N ALA A 17 10.86 -28.00 46.59
CA ALA A 17 10.51 -26.63 46.25
C ALA A 17 11.07 -26.34 44.86
N LEU A 18 10.28 -26.73 43.87
CA LEU A 18 10.46 -26.41 42.47
C LEU A 18 10.20 -24.91 42.28
N VAL A 19 11.25 -24.08 42.31
CA VAL A 19 11.15 -22.69 41.86
C VAL A 19 11.74 -22.62 40.45
N LEU A 20 10.82 -22.70 39.49
CA LEU A 20 11.06 -22.60 38.06
C LEU A 20 11.44 -21.14 37.73
N SER A 21 12.70 -20.77 37.88
CA SER A 21 13.21 -19.48 37.40
C SER A 21 13.35 -19.52 35.88
N THR A 22 12.28 -19.16 35.18
CA THR A 22 12.31 -18.86 33.74
C THR A 22 13.20 -17.65 33.48
N THR A 23 14.43 -17.90 33.01
CA THR A 23 15.29 -16.89 32.39
C THR A 23 14.62 -16.37 31.12
N ILE A 24 14.16 -15.13 31.16
CA ILE A 24 13.72 -14.40 29.96
C ILE A 24 14.98 -14.02 29.17
N LEU A 25 15.39 -14.86 28.21
CA LEU A 25 16.28 -14.42 27.14
C LEU A 25 15.46 -13.58 26.16
N VAL A 26 15.51 -12.26 26.33
CA VAL A 26 15.10 -11.32 25.28
C VAL A 26 16.14 -11.39 24.16
N GLY A 27 15.95 -12.34 23.25
CA GLY A 27 16.62 -12.34 21.97
C GLY A 27 16.11 -11.18 21.14
N ALA A 28 16.75 -10.01 21.27
CA ALA A 28 16.60 -8.92 20.32
C ALA A 28 17.28 -9.34 19.01
N GLY A 29 16.57 -10.17 18.23
CA GLY A 29 16.89 -10.42 16.84
C GLY A 29 16.67 -9.12 16.06
N ALA A 30 17.66 -8.22 16.11
CA ALA A 30 17.78 -7.15 15.15
C ALA A 30 17.95 -7.82 13.78
N ARG A 31 16.83 -8.03 13.09
CA ARG A 31 16.86 -8.36 11.66
C ARG A 31 17.72 -7.28 11.02
N PRO A 32 18.76 -7.63 10.24
CA PRO A 32 19.49 -6.63 9.51
C PRO A 32 18.45 -5.85 8.72
N VAL A 33 18.35 -4.55 8.99
CA VAL A 33 17.61 -3.62 8.15
C VAL A 33 18.27 -3.81 6.81
N ARG A 34 17.62 -4.60 5.95
CA ARG A 34 17.97 -4.70 4.55
C ARG A 34 17.87 -3.25 4.12
N HIS A 35 19.01 -2.59 3.94
CA HIS A 35 19.09 -1.40 3.13
C HIS A 35 18.60 -1.89 1.77
N LEU A 36 17.28 -1.85 1.59
CA LEU A 36 16.63 -1.93 0.31
C LEU A 36 17.27 -0.76 -0.39
N ARG A 37 18.28 -1.06 -1.22
CA ARG A 37 18.68 -0.19 -2.28
C ARG A 37 17.37 0.11 -3.00
N THR A 38 16.81 1.28 -2.71
CA THR A 38 15.72 1.85 -3.46
C THR A 38 16.34 2.22 -4.79
N SER A 39 16.62 1.20 -5.61
CA SER A 39 16.74 1.40 -7.05
C SER A 39 15.37 1.94 -7.42
N HIS A 40 15.27 3.26 -7.48
CA HIS A 40 14.06 3.95 -7.86
C HIS A 40 13.71 3.43 -9.24
N ASN A 41 12.68 2.60 -9.31
CA ASN A 41 12.29 2.03 -10.59
C ASN A 41 11.71 3.17 -11.42
N PRO A 42 12.37 3.61 -12.50
CA PRO A 42 11.88 4.74 -13.30
C PRO A 42 10.47 4.48 -13.81
N ASP A 43 10.13 3.22 -14.13
CA ASP A 43 8.79 2.83 -14.55
C ASP A 43 7.74 3.10 -13.47
N TYR A 44 8.07 2.93 -12.18
CA TYR A 44 7.15 3.27 -11.10
C TYR A 44 6.90 4.78 -11.04
N ILE A 45 7.94 5.59 -11.24
CA ILE A 45 7.83 7.06 -11.24
C ILE A 45 6.94 7.51 -12.39
N TYR A 46 7.14 6.99 -13.60
CA TYR A 46 6.30 7.33 -14.75
C TYR A 46 4.85 6.88 -14.54
N ALA A 47 4.62 5.66 -14.06
CA ALA A 47 3.27 5.17 -13.76
C ALA A 47 2.56 6.03 -12.71
N LEU A 48 3.25 6.41 -11.62
CA LEU A 48 2.71 7.27 -10.57
C LEU A 48 2.43 8.69 -11.10
N ALA A 49 3.31 9.24 -11.94
CA ALA A 49 3.10 10.55 -12.55
C ALA A 49 1.86 10.56 -13.46
N THR A 50 1.66 9.52 -14.26
CA THR A 50 0.44 9.35 -15.08
C THR A 50 -0.81 9.25 -14.22
N ALA A 51 -0.78 8.43 -13.16
CA ALA A 51 -1.90 8.32 -12.22
C ALA A 51 -2.28 9.68 -11.61
N ASN A 52 -1.29 10.42 -11.11
CA ASN A 52 -1.52 11.74 -10.52
C ASN A 52 -2.07 12.76 -11.52
N ARG A 53 -1.56 12.77 -12.76
CA ARG A 53 -2.10 13.67 -13.80
C ARG A 53 -3.55 13.36 -14.15
N PHE A 54 -3.89 12.07 -14.26
CA PHE A 54 -5.26 11.65 -14.51
C PHE A 54 -6.20 12.05 -13.37
N LEU A 55 -5.79 11.82 -12.12
CA LEU A 55 -6.59 12.18 -10.94
C LEU A 55 -6.70 13.69 -10.74
N TYR A 56 -5.65 14.44 -11.07
CA TYR A 56 -5.70 15.89 -11.10
C TYR A 56 -6.71 16.39 -12.13
N ALA A 57 -6.68 15.84 -13.36
CA ALA A 57 -7.64 16.18 -14.40
C ALA A 57 -9.09 15.86 -13.97
N TRP A 58 -9.30 14.73 -13.29
CA TRP A 58 -10.58 14.40 -12.66
C TRP A 58 -11.04 15.43 -11.63
N GLN A 59 -10.14 15.84 -10.73
CA GLN A 59 -10.43 16.80 -9.68
C GLN A 59 -10.69 18.22 -10.22
N SER A 60 -10.03 18.60 -11.33
CA SER A 60 -10.18 19.91 -11.97
C SER A 60 -11.27 19.94 -13.04
N HIS A 61 -12.04 18.86 -13.21
CA HIS A 61 -13.03 18.70 -14.28
C HIS A 61 -12.47 18.88 -15.70
N ASP A 62 -11.19 18.59 -15.89
CA ASP A 62 -10.51 18.67 -17.19
C ASP A 62 -10.64 17.33 -17.93
N GLU A 63 -11.78 17.15 -18.61
CA GLU A 63 -12.09 15.95 -19.39
C GLU A 63 -11.06 15.72 -20.49
N GLU A 64 -10.61 16.78 -21.18
CA GLU A 64 -9.70 16.67 -22.31
C GLU A 64 -8.36 16.07 -21.89
N SER A 65 -7.72 16.66 -20.87
CA SER A 65 -6.46 16.16 -20.33
C SER A 65 -6.58 14.73 -19.77
N GLY A 66 -7.71 14.42 -19.13
CA GLY A 66 -7.97 13.10 -18.58
C GLY A 66 -8.18 12.01 -19.64
N VAL A 67 -8.91 12.32 -20.70
CA VAL A 67 -9.19 11.40 -21.82
C VAL A 67 -7.92 11.05 -22.59
N VAL A 68 -6.99 12.00 -22.75
CA VAL A 68 -5.69 11.74 -23.41
C VAL A 68 -4.86 10.69 -22.67
N LEU A 69 -5.01 10.59 -21.34
CA LEU A 69 -4.28 9.62 -20.52
C LEU A 69 -4.92 8.22 -20.51
N LEU A 70 -6.13 8.04 -21.06
CA LEU A 70 -6.76 6.74 -21.17
C LEU A 70 -6.12 5.92 -22.31
N THR A 71 -5.94 4.62 -22.09
CA THR A 71 -5.61 3.70 -23.18
C THR A 71 -6.76 3.55 -24.15
N ASP A 72 -6.47 3.10 -25.38
CA ASP A 72 -7.52 2.81 -26.36
C ASP A 72 -8.45 1.69 -25.85
N ALA A 73 -7.91 0.71 -25.12
CA ALA A 73 -8.71 -0.31 -24.46
C ALA A 73 -9.70 0.30 -23.45
N ALA A 74 -9.25 1.23 -22.60
CA ALA A 74 -10.10 1.93 -21.64
C ALA A 74 -11.19 2.78 -22.32
N LYS A 75 -10.84 3.44 -23.43
CA LYS A 75 -11.77 4.24 -24.25
C LYS A 75 -12.82 3.36 -24.95
N GLN A 76 -12.46 2.15 -25.36
CA GLN A 76 -13.38 1.22 -26.00
C GLN A 76 -14.26 0.48 -25.00
N SER A 77 -13.74 0.13 -23.82
CA SER A 77 -14.49 -0.56 -22.77
C SER A 77 -15.48 0.35 -22.06
N SER A 78 -15.25 1.66 -22.08
CA SER A 78 -16.08 2.67 -21.44
C SER A 78 -16.91 3.39 -22.48
N SER A 79 -18.22 3.53 -22.27
CA SER A 79 -19.00 4.40 -23.14
C SER A 79 -18.56 5.85 -22.96
N LEU A 80 -18.57 6.65 -24.04
CA LEU A 80 -18.27 8.10 -23.99
C LEU A 80 -19.03 8.82 -22.87
N ASN A 81 -20.30 8.46 -22.67
CA ASN A 81 -21.12 9.00 -21.59
C ASN A 81 -20.58 8.69 -20.19
N LYS A 82 -20.00 7.50 -19.96
CA LYS A 82 -19.37 7.15 -18.68
C LYS A 82 -18.10 7.96 -18.45
N VAL A 83 -17.31 8.16 -19.50
CA VAL A 83 -16.08 8.96 -19.42
C VAL A 83 -16.42 10.41 -19.06
N ALA A 84 -17.31 11.04 -19.82
CA ALA A 84 -17.77 12.40 -19.53
C ALA A 84 -18.40 12.52 -18.14
N ALA A 85 -19.23 11.54 -17.73
CA ALA A 85 -19.83 11.53 -16.39
C ALA A 85 -18.79 11.39 -15.26
N PHE A 86 -17.67 10.71 -15.50
CA PHE A 86 -16.60 10.58 -14.50
C PHE A 86 -15.92 11.94 -14.22
N PHE A 87 -15.65 12.73 -15.25
CA PHE A 87 -15.03 14.06 -15.14
C PHE A 87 -16.00 15.15 -14.67
N ARG A 88 -17.31 14.95 -14.84
CA ARG A 88 -18.36 15.75 -14.21
C ARG A 88 -18.53 15.38 -12.73
N SER A 89 -17.45 15.46 -11.97
CA SER A 89 -17.49 15.24 -10.52
C SER A 89 -18.26 16.34 -9.80
N GLU A 90 -18.60 16.10 -8.54
CA GLU A 90 -19.27 17.10 -7.70
C GLU A 90 -18.35 18.31 -7.42
N PRO A 91 -18.89 19.50 -7.10
CA PRO A 91 -18.10 20.74 -6.94
C PRO A 91 -16.96 20.65 -5.92
N LEU A 92 -17.10 19.76 -4.94
CA LEU A 92 -16.08 19.46 -3.94
C LEU A 92 -15.63 18.01 -4.09
N ALA A 93 -14.57 17.82 -4.87
CA ALA A 93 -13.94 16.52 -5.11
C ALA A 93 -12.48 16.49 -4.63
N SER A 94 -12.06 15.36 -4.06
CA SER A 94 -10.67 15.11 -3.66
C SER A 94 -10.36 13.62 -3.76
N TYR A 95 -9.08 13.26 -3.74
CA TYR A 95 -8.66 11.87 -3.82
C TYR A 95 -7.48 11.56 -2.91
N GLU A 96 -7.38 10.29 -2.53
CA GLU A 96 -6.20 9.72 -1.90
C GLU A 96 -5.69 8.58 -2.78
N ILE A 97 -4.40 8.65 -3.14
CA ILE A 97 -3.73 7.60 -3.89
C ILE A 97 -2.72 6.88 -2.98
N GLY A 98 -2.91 5.58 -2.83
CA GLY A 98 -2.02 4.72 -2.06
C GLY A 98 -0.77 4.32 -2.84
N ARG A 99 0.16 3.65 -2.15
CA ARG A 99 1.36 3.10 -2.78
C ARG A 99 1.00 2.08 -3.86
N GLY A 100 1.46 2.31 -5.09
CA GLY A 100 1.25 1.39 -6.19
C GLY A 100 2.04 0.09 -6.04
N ARG A 101 1.47 -1.00 -6.56
CA ARG A 101 2.14 -2.30 -6.64
C ARG A 101 2.39 -2.69 -8.09
N ARG A 102 3.59 -3.22 -8.37
CA ARG A 102 3.89 -3.84 -9.68
C ARG A 102 3.16 -5.16 -9.74
N VAL A 103 2.32 -5.35 -10.75
CA VAL A 103 1.64 -6.62 -10.99
C VAL A 103 2.43 -7.45 -12.00
N LYS A 104 2.92 -6.80 -13.07
CA LYS A 104 3.87 -7.36 -14.04
C LYS A 104 4.67 -6.23 -14.68
N ASP A 105 5.60 -6.56 -15.56
CA ASP A 105 6.41 -5.59 -16.29
C ASP A 105 5.51 -4.66 -17.10
N GLY A 106 5.72 -3.35 -16.97
CA GLY A 106 4.88 -2.35 -17.61
C GLY A 106 3.45 -2.25 -17.04
N PHE A 107 3.16 -2.79 -15.85
CA PHE A 107 1.83 -2.73 -15.26
C PHE A 107 1.84 -2.52 -13.74
N TYR A 108 1.29 -1.39 -13.32
CA TYR A 108 1.12 -1.02 -11.93
C TYR A 108 -0.35 -0.86 -11.59
N VAL A 109 -0.68 -1.11 -10.33
CA VAL A 109 -2.02 -0.86 -9.80
C VAL A 109 -1.90 -0.02 -8.54
N PHE A 110 -2.61 1.12 -8.52
CA PHE A 110 -2.65 2.04 -7.38
C PHE A 110 -3.99 1.90 -6.63
N PRO A 111 -3.97 1.69 -5.30
CA PRO A 111 -5.18 1.87 -4.50
C PRO A 111 -5.63 3.33 -4.56
N LEU A 112 -6.93 3.55 -4.72
CA LEU A 112 -7.51 4.88 -4.89
C LEU A 112 -8.76 5.03 -4.02
N ALA A 113 -8.89 6.16 -3.32
CA ALA A 113 -10.12 6.60 -2.69
C ALA A 113 -10.53 7.94 -3.31
N LEU A 114 -11.76 8.01 -3.82
CA LEU A 114 -12.36 9.24 -4.32
C LEU A 114 -13.36 9.75 -3.30
N TYR A 115 -13.29 11.03 -2.99
CA TYR A 115 -14.17 11.75 -2.07
C TYR A 115 -14.92 12.82 -2.86
N SER A 116 -16.23 12.89 -2.64
CA SER A 116 -17.08 13.93 -3.25
C SER A 116 -18.18 14.37 -2.28
N SER A 117 -18.51 15.66 -2.27
CA SER A 117 -19.68 16.20 -1.57
C SER A 117 -20.63 16.88 -2.56
N ALA A 118 -21.93 16.60 -2.43
CA ALA A 118 -22.98 17.10 -3.31
C ALA A 118 -23.30 18.61 -3.13
N GLY A 119 -22.61 19.31 -2.23
CA GLY A 119 -22.70 20.76 -2.08
C GLY A 119 -22.51 21.25 -0.65
N GLU A 120 -22.53 22.58 -0.48
CA GLU A 120 -22.24 23.27 0.79
C GLU A 120 -23.22 22.92 1.93
N ASN A 121 -24.44 22.51 1.57
CA ASN A 121 -25.51 22.14 2.50
C ASN A 121 -25.65 20.62 2.73
N ASP A 122 -24.91 19.78 1.99
CA ASP A 122 -24.91 18.33 2.20
C ASP A 122 -23.62 17.91 2.92
N LEU A 123 -23.76 17.53 4.18
CA LEU A 123 -22.65 17.06 5.02
C LEU A 123 -22.20 15.64 4.66
N ARG A 124 -22.88 14.96 3.73
CA ARG A 124 -22.57 13.58 3.36
C ARG A 124 -21.42 13.55 2.36
N CYS A 125 -20.23 13.27 2.89
CA CYS A 125 -19.10 12.88 2.06
C CYS A 125 -19.32 11.47 1.49
N ARG A 126 -19.37 11.36 0.16
CA ARG A 126 -19.39 10.07 -0.54
C ARG A 126 -17.96 9.64 -0.82
N THR A 127 -17.57 8.51 -0.26
CA THR A 127 -16.28 7.85 -0.55
C THR A 127 -16.47 6.67 -1.47
N ARG A 128 -15.60 6.52 -2.47
CA ARG A 128 -15.56 5.36 -3.35
C ARG A 128 -14.13 4.84 -3.47
N TYR A 129 -13.94 3.54 -3.27
CA TYR A 129 -12.64 2.89 -3.34
C TYR A 129 -12.46 2.13 -4.65
N PHE A 130 -11.29 2.25 -5.24
CA PHE A 130 -10.96 1.67 -6.54
C PHE A 130 -9.53 1.18 -6.59
N GLN A 131 -9.25 0.41 -7.64
CA GLN A 131 -7.90 0.12 -8.09
C GLN A 131 -7.71 0.82 -9.43
N LEU A 132 -6.67 1.63 -9.54
CA LEU A 132 -6.34 2.37 -10.76
C LEU A 132 -5.21 1.64 -11.49
N PRO A 133 -5.51 0.90 -12.58
CA PRO A 133 -4.50 0.19 -13.34
C PRO A 133 -3.80 1.13 -14.31
N VAL A 134 -2.47 1.14 -14.30
CA VAL A 134 -1.63 1.97 -15.14
C VAL A 134 -0.70 1.07 -15.95
N VAL A 135 -0.82 1.14 -17.27
CA VAL A 135 -0.09 0.31 -18.23
C VAL A 135 0.91 1.15 -19.00
N LYS A 136 2.04 0.54 -19.34
CA LYS A 136 3.04 1.12 -20.22
C LYS A 136 2.56 1.03 -21.67
N THR A 137 2.49 2.16 -22.35
CA THR A 137 2.05 2.28 -23.75
C THR A 137 3.21 2.58 -24.71
N GLY A 138 4.33 3.09 -24.17
CA GLY A 138 5.53 3.42 -24.94
C GLY A 138 6.80 3.35 -24.09
N LYS A 139 7.90 3.94 -24.56
CA LYS A 139 9.19 3.90 -23.84
C LYS A 139 9.11 4.65 -22.50
N GLN A 140 8.46 5.81 -22.52
CA GLN A 140 8.18 6.66 -21.35
C GLN A 140 6.68 7.00 -21.23
N ASP A 141 5.86 6.43 -22.10
CA ASP A 141 4.42 6.69 -22.13
C ASP A 141 3.69 5.62 -21.33
N TRP A 142 2.75 6.09 -20.53
CA TRP A 142 1.91 5.28 -19.65
C TRP A 142 0.49 5.80 -19.73
N GLY A 143 -0.48 4.90 -19.64
CA GLY A 143 -1.91 5.23 -19.69
C GLY A 143 -2.71 4.50 -18.64
N ILE A 144 -3.92 4.99 -18.40
CA ILE A 144 -4.90 4.40 -17.51
C ILE A 144 -5.71 3.37 -18.29
N ASP A 145 -5.71 2.13 -17.80
CA ASP A 145 -6.32 1.02 -18.52
C ASP A 145 -7.81 0.81 -18.20
N THR A 146 -8.29 1.40 -17.10
CA THR A 146 -9.69 1.27 -16.69
C THR A 146 -10.12 2.50 -15.92
N LEU A 147 -11.31 3.01 -16.24
CA LEU A 147 -11.94 4.09 -15.47
C LEU A 147 -12.46 3.57 -14.12
N PRO A 148 -12.32 4.36 -13.04
CA PRO A 148 -12.95 4.07 -11.75
C PRO A 148 -14.49 4.06 -11.82
#